data_AF-A0A4R5ECD3-F1
#
_entry.id   AF-A0A4R5ECD3-F1
#
_cell.length_a   1.000
_cell.length_b   1.000
_cell.length_c   1.000
_cell.angle_alpha   90.00
_cell.angle_beta   90.00
_cell.angle_gamma   90.00
#
_symmetry.space_group_name_H-M   'P 1'
#
loop_
_entity.id
_entity.type
_entity.pdbx_description
1 polymer ?
#
loop_
_entity_poly.entity_id
_entity_poly.type
_entity_poly.pdbx_seq_one_letter_code
_entity_poly.pdbx_strand_id
1 'polypeptide(L)'
;MSDVGYQTSKEVSGLRILLVDDVYTTGARSQSAASALQLAGATVVGIVAIGRRINPGYNDFSLRLWKEQRAQSFQFGRIFEAHRDA
;
A
#
# COMPACT_ATOMS: atom_id res chain seq x y z
N MET A 1 -8.62 12.94 -6.06
CA MET A 1 -9.05 12.34 -4.78
C MET A 1 -10.51 12.71 -4.59
N SER A 2 -11.31 11.75 -4.16
CA SER A 2 -12.71 11.99 -3.80
C SER A 2 -12.91 11.47 -2.39
N ASP A 3 -13.42 12.33 -1.52
CA ASP A 3 -13.70 12.00 -0.11
C ASP A 3 -15.05 11.29 0.05
N VAL A 4 -15.81 11.12 -1.04
CA VAL A 4 -17.13 10.45 -1.04
C VAL A 4 -17.09 9.01 -1.55
N GLY A 5 -15.92 8.49 -1.92
CA GLY A 5 -15.77 7.14 -2.47
C GLY A 5 -15.72 6.02 -1.41
N TYR A 6 -15.51 6.37 -0.14
CA TYR A 6 -15.34 5.43 0.97
C TYR A 6 -16.07 5.92 2.21
N GLN A 7 -16.55 4.97 3.00
CA GLN A 7 -17.10 5.21 4.34
C GLN A 7 -16.58 4.13 5.29
N THR A 8 -16.53 4.46 6.58
CA THR A 8 -16.18 3.48 7.60
C THR A 8 -17.38 2.57 7.89
N SER A 9 -17.14 1.28 8.12
CA SER A 9 -18.19 0.32 8.46
C SER A 9 -18.37 0.12 9.96
N LYS A 10 -17.49 0.72 10.77
CA LYS A 10 -17.43 0.64 12.23
C LYS A 10 -16.90 1.95 12.80
N GLU A 11 -17.05 2.13 14.11
CA GLU A 11 -16.41 3.23 14.82
C GLU A 11 -14.89 3.05 14.85
N VAL A 12 -14.17 4.06 14.40
CA VAL A 12 -12.70 4.01 14.25
C VAL A 12 -11.98 5.17 14.91
N SER A 13 -12.71 6.10 15.54
CA SER A 13 -12.12 7.27 16.20
C SER A 13 -11.08 6.85 17.24
N GLY A 14 -9.90 7.47 17.19
CA GLY A 14 -8.77 7.17 18.07
C GLY A 14 -7.98 5.90 17.72
N LEU A 15 -8.40 5.11 16.72
CA LEU A 15 -7.66 3.91 16.31
C LEU A 15 -6.45 4.25 15.43
N ARG A 16 -5.40 3.44 15.53
CA ARG A 16 -4.25 3.44 14.62
C ARG A 16 -4.43 2.33 13.60
N ILE A 17 -4.53 2.68 12.32
CA ILE A 17 -4.93 1.75 11.25
C ILE A 17 -3.82 1.65 10.21
N LEU A 18 -3.40 0.42 9.91
CA LEU A 18 -2.57 0.10 8.76
C LEU A 18 -3.50 -0.29 7.61
N LEU A 19 -3.45 0.46 6.51
CA LEU A 19 -4.22 0.13 5.32
C LEU A 19 -3.47 -0.95 4.51
N VAL A 20 -4.17 -2.01 4.12
CA VAL A 20 -3.63 -3.05 3.24
C VAL A 20 -4.38 -3.04 1.91
N ASP A 21 -3.64 -3.05 0.81
CA ASP A 21 -4.16 -3.11 -0.56
C ASP A 21 -3.51 -4.29 -1.32
N ASP A 22 -4.19 -4.84 -2.31
CA ASP A 22 -3.64 -5.97 -3.08
C ASP A 22 -2.56 -5.49 -4.06
N VAL A 23 -2.85 -4.44 -4.84
CA VAL A 23 -1.96 -3.91 -5.87
C VAL A 23 -1.95 -2.38 -5.87
N TYR A 24 -0.77 -1.82 -5.63
CA TYR A 24 -0.52 -0.40 -5.82
C TYR A 24 -0.36 -0.06 -7.32
N THR A 25 -1.30 0.73 -7.84
CA THR A 25 -1.22 1.32 -9.19
C THR A 25 -0.89 2.81 -9.09
N THR A 26 -1.90 3.69 -9.06
CA THR A 26 -1.76 5.11 -8.78
C THR A 26 -1.83 5.42 -7.28
N GLY A 27 -2.37 4.49 -6.49
CA GLY A 27 -2.65 4.68 -5.07
C GLY A 27 -3.95 5.43 -4.78
N ALA A 28 -4.73 5.82 -5.79
CA ALA A 28 -5.92 6.66 -5.61
C ALA A 28 -6.98 6.03 -4.66
N ARG A 29 -7.22 4.72 -4.78
CA ARG A 29 -8.16 4.00 -3.90
C ARG A 29 -7.67 3.98 -2.46
N SER A 30 -6.42 3.54 -2.26
CA SER A 30 -5.74 3.53 -0.98
C SER A 30 -5.75 4.92 -0.29
N GLN A 31 -5.48 5.99 -1.04
CA GLN A 31 -5.51 7.36 -0.53
C GLN A 31 -6.93 7.84 -0.18
N SER A 32 -7.94 7.54 -1.01
CA SER A 32 -9.34 7.87 -0.67
C SER A 32 -9.84 7.11 0.55
N ALA A 33 -9.46 5.84 0.73
CA ALA A 33 -9.78 5.08 1.93
C ALA A 33 -9.09 5.67 3.17
N ALA A 34 -7.82 6.07 3.05
CA ALA A 34 -7.10 6.72 4.14
C ALA A 34 -7.73 8.07 4.54
N SER A 35 -8.20 8.86 3.56
CA SER A 35 -8.95 10.09 3.80
C SER A 35 -10.22 9.83 4.63
N ALA A 36 -11.05 8.86 4.21
CA ALA A 36 -12.27 8.51 4.94
C ALA A 36 -12.02 8.04 6.38
N LEU A 37 -10.94 7.28 6.61
CA LEU A 37 -10.53 6.87 7.96
C LEU A 37 -10.09 8.06 8.82
N GLN A 38 -9.31 8.99 8.26
CA GLN A 38 -8.87 10.20 8.97
C GLN A 38 -10.05 11.13 9.30
N LEU A 39 -10.97 11.31 8.37
CA LEU A 39 -12.20 12.08 8.59
C LEU A 39 -13.08 11.46 9.69
N ALA A 40 -13.05 10.13 9.84
CA ALA A 40 -13.72 9.41 10.93
C ALA A 40 -12.92 9.40 12.26
N GLY A 41 -11.83 10.17 12.37
CA GLY A 41 -11.05 10.33 13.60
C GLY A 41 -9.97 9.28 13.84
N ALA A 42 -9.68 8.41 12.86
CA ALA A 42 -8.60 7.45 12.95
C ALA A 42 -7.25 8.05 12.52
N THR A 43 -6.15 7.43 12.94
CA THR A 43 -4.80 7.70 12.44
C THR A 43 -4.37 6.59 11.47
N VAL A 44 -4.16 6.93 10.20
CA VAL A 44 -3.60 5.98 9.22
C VAL A 44 -2.09 5.99 9.35
N VAL A 45 -1.50 4.89 9.84
CA VAL A 45 -0.06 4.81 10.12
C VAL A 45 0.77 4.46 8.89
N GLY A 46 0.13 3.96 7.84
CA GLY A 46 0.79 3.59 6.59
C GLY A 46 -0.15 2.86 5.65
N ILE A 47 0.35 2.64 4.44
CA ILE A 47 -0.31 1.89 3.38
C ILE A 47 0.67 0.80 2.93
N VAL A 48 0.24 -0.46 3.00
CA VAL A 48 1.00 -1.62 2.57
C VAL A 48 0.28 -2.25 1.39
N ALA A 49 1.00 -2.41 0.28
CA ALA A 49 0.49 -3.13 -0.87
C ALA A 49 1.30 -4.40 -1.12
N ILE A 50 0.62 -5.51 -1.42
CA ILE A 50 1.30 -6.78 -1.70
C ILE A 50 2.00 -6.74 -3.07
N GLY A 51 1.34 -6.15 -4.08
CA GLY A 51 1.86 -5.95 -5.41
C GLY A 51 2.04 -4.48 -5.78
N ARG A 52 2.92 -4.21 -6.75
CA ARG A 52 3.05 -2.88 -7.36
C ARG A 52 3.11 -3.00 -8.88
N ARG A 53 2.22 -2.28 -9.57
CA ARG A 53 2.27 -2.17 -11.03
C ARG A 53 3.31 -1.13 -11.43
N ILE A 54 4.37 -1.56 -12.10
CA ILE A 54 5.42 -0.68 -12.61
C ILE A 54 5.24 -0.53 -14.12
N ASN A 55 5.36 0.70 -14.65
CA ASN A 55 5.50 0.94 -16.10
C ASN A 55 6.98 1.22 -16.40
N PRO A 56 7.75 0.25 -16.94
CA PRO A 56 9.18 0.46 -17.17
C PRO A 56 9.48 1.58 -18.19
N GLY A 57 8.53 1.88 -19.09
CA GLY A 57 8.68 2.93 -20.09
C GLY A 57 8.31 4.34 -19.61
N TYR A 58 7.95 4.53 -18.33
CA TYR A 58 7.51 5.84 -17.83
C TYR A 58 8.66 6.82 -17.58
N ASN A 59 9.73 6.37 -16.94
CA ASN A 59 10.96 7.14 -16.69
C ASN A 59 12.12 6.20 -16.27
N ASP A 60 13.33 6.75 -16.20
CA ASP A 60 14.55 6.00 -15.85
C ASP A 60 14.48 5.34 -14.47
N PHE A 61 13.83 6.00 -13.51
CA PHE A 61 13.62 5.43 -12.17
C PHE A 61 12.79 4.14 -12.23
N SER A 62 11.68 4.16 -12.97
CA SER A 62 10.78 3.01 -13.12
C SER A 62 11.45 1.88 -13.88
N LEU A 63 12.27 2.21 -14.89
CA LEU A 63 13.08 1.23 -15.61
C LEU A 63 14.13 0.57 -14.70
N ARG A 64 14.85 1.36 -13.90
CA ARG A 64 15.84 0.84 -12.95
C ARG A 64 15.19 -0.07 -11.92
N LEU A 65 14.12 0.40 -11.26
CA LEU A 65 13.37 -0.38 -10.27
C LEU A 65 12.86 -1.70 -10.88
N TRP A 66 12.34 -1.67 -12.11
CA TRP A 66 11.89 -2.88 -12.80
C TRP A 66 13.04 -3.88 -13.03
N LYS A 67 14.21 -3.41 -13.47
CA LYS A 67 15.39 -4.26 -13.67
C LYS A 67 15.86 -4.90 -12.38
N GLU A 68 15.95 -4.12 -11.30
CA GLU A 68 16.35 -4.60 -9.97
C GLU A 68 15.39 -5.67 -9.44
N GLN A 69 14.08 -5.43 -9.52
CA GLN A 69 13.08 -6.39 -9.04
C GLN A 69 13.04 -7.67 -9.90
N ARG A 70 13.24 -7.56 -11.22
CA ARG A 70 13.33 -8.72 -12.13
C ARG A 70 14.57 -9.58 -11.89
N ALA A 71 15.64 -9.01 -11.36
CA ALA A 71 16.85 -9.75 -11.01
C ALA A 71 16.69 -10.55 -9.71
N GLN A 72 15.70 -10.21 -8.88
CA GLN A 72 15.39 -10.94 -7.66
C GLN A 72 14.47 -12.12 -7.98
N SER A 73 14.86 -13.32 -7.53
CA SER A 73 13.96 -14.47 -7.56
C SER A 73 12.95 -14.36 -6.41
N PHE A 74 11.67 -14.38 -6.74
CA PHE A 74 10.61 -14.44 -5.75
C PHE A 74 10.59 -15.83 -5.09
N GLN A 75 10.60 -15.86 -3.76
CA GLN A 75 10.49 -17.08 -2.97
C GLN A 75 9.51 -16.86 -1.82
N PHE A 76 8.42 -17.63 -1.80
CA PHE A 76 7.40 -17.53 -0.75
C PHE A 76 7.97 -17.73 0.67
N GLY A 77 9.00 -18.56 0.85
CA GLY A 77 9.63 -18.80 2.15
C GLY A 77 10.30 -17.56 2.78
N ARG A 78 10.76 -16.62 1.95
CA ARG A 78 11.44 -15.40 2.41
C ARG A 78 10.48 -14.35 2.99
N ILE A 79 9.17 -14.47 2.71
CA ILE A 79 8.13 -13.60 3.26
C ILE A 79 8.00 -13.80 4.77
N PHE A 80 8.23 -15.03 5.26
CA PHE A 80 8.08 -15.40 6.68
C PHE A 80 9.38 -15.31 7.49
N GLU A 81 10.52 -15.09 6.84
CA GLU A 81 11.82 -14.94 7.52
C GLU A 81 12.07 -13.50 7.99
N ALA A 82 11.55 -12.50 7.27
CA ALA A 82 11.73 -11.08 7.59
C ALA A 82 11.07 -10.63 8.92
N HIS A 83 10.37 -11.52 9.62
CA HIS A 83 9.63 -11.24 10.86
C HIS A 83 10.00 -12.15 12.04
N ARG A 84 11.12 -12.90 11.95
CA ARG A 84 11.57 -13.77 13.05
C ARG A 84 12.59 -13.14 14.01
N ASP A 85 13.15 -11.98 13.66
CA ASP A 85 14.21 -11.30 14.43
C ASP A 85 13.82 -9.91 14.96
N ALA A 86 12.54 -9.68 15.29
CA ALA A 86 12.05 -8.43 15.87
C ALA A 86 11.37 -8.65 17.22
#